data_AF-A0AA86VFG0-F1
#
_entry.id   AF-A0AA86VFG0-F1
#
_cell.length_a   1.000
_cell.length_b   1.000
_cell.length_c   1.000
_cell.angle_alpha   90.00
_cell.angle_beta   90.00
_cell.angle_gamma   90.00
#
_symmetry.space_group_name_H-M   'P 1'
#
loop_
_entity.id
_entity.type
_entity.pdbx_description
1 polymer ?
#
loop_
_entity_poly.entity_id
_entity_poly.type
_entity_poly.pdbx_seq_one_letter_code
_entity_poly.pdbx_strand_id
1 'polypeptide(L)'
;MVLSQRNLSVLSSVETHGFRFCMSLLYVTLCGACQCFQVFAMPETALGLFPDVGAAYFLSRLPGFFGEYVGLTGARLNGAEMLACGLATHFVPSSKLSLLEEALCKVETSDPNAVSAVINEYSEQPFIKDNSIYHRMDAINKCFSRKSMEGIISALEMEAMGKADHWISETVQTLKKASPTSLKIFLRLIREVRLLGIGPCLVLEYRIVCHILKGHYSKDFFEGCRAILIDKDRNPKWEPSKLELLSDSDVDRYFSKLHDEEWEDLQLPKRFNLPTYAISKL
;
A
#
# COMPACT_ATOMS: atom_id res chain seq x y z
N MET A 1 6.39 15.12 12.97
CA MET A 1 7.44 16.09 12.54
C MET A 1 8.24 15.45 11.41
N VAL A 2 8.07 15.88 10.16
CA VAL A 2 8.83 15.31 9.02
C VAL A 2 10.10 16.14 8.83
N LEU A 3 11.22 15.67 9.37
CA LEU A 3 12.53 16.27 9.12
C LEU A 3 13.06 15.78 7.77
N SER A 4 13.10 16.71 6.82
CA SER A 4 13.65 16.56 5.48
C SER A 4 15.18 16.66 5.49
N GLN A 5 15.80 15.75 4.73
CA GLN A 5 17.14 15.81 4.13
C GLN A 5 18.34 16.16 5.04
N ARG A 6 19.08 15.12 5.45
CA ARG A 6 20.56 15.00 5.54
C ARG A 6 20.89 13.82 6.45
N ASN A 7 21.51 12.74 5.96
CA ASN A 7 22.19 11.68 6.76
C ASN A 7 21.64 11.41 8.18
N LEU A 8 20.32 11.36 8.33
CA LEU A 8 19.60 11.27 9.60
C LEU A 8 18.68 10.08 9.48
N SER A 9 18.71 9.21 10.48
CA SER A 9 17.74 8.14 10.67
C SER A 9 16.34 8.76 10.66
N VAL A 10 15.57 8.53 9.60
CA VAL A 10 14.20 9.07 9.50
C VAL A 10 13.25 8.14 10.25
N LEU A 11 12.76 8.64 11.38
CA LEU A 11 11.71 8.02 12.16
C LEU A 11 10.35 8.54 11.69
N SER A 12 9.48 7.66 11.20
CA SER A 12 8.09 7.98 10.91
C SER A 12 7.19 7.38 12.00
N SER A 13 6.74 8.24 12.91
CA SER A 13 5.62 7.90 13.80
C SER A 13 4.31 8.12 13.03
N VAL A 14 3.48 7.08 12.94
CA VAL A 14 2.17 7.17 12.30
C VAL A 14 1.13 7.27 13.42
N GLU A 15 0.92 8.47 13.93
CA GLU A 15 -0.11 8.74 14.92
C GLU A 15 -1.36 9.34 14.22
N THR A 16 -2.53 8.71 14.47
CA THR A 16 -3.90 9.18 14.19
C THR A 16 -4.59 8.80 12.87
N HIS A 17 -5.93 8.94 12.89
CA HIS A 17 -6.90 8.59 11.85
C HIS A 17 -6.69 9.43 10.58
N GLY A 18 -5.90 8.93 9.65
CA GLY A 18 -5.71 9.55 8.34
C GLY A 18 -5.56 8.50 7.26
N PHE A 19 -6.60 8.31 6.45
CA PHE A 19 -6.43 7.73 5.12
C PHE A 19 -5.71 8.78 4.26
N ARG A 20 -4.37 8.70 4.13
CA ARG A 20 -3.58 8.97 2.89
C ARG A 20 -2.17 9.59 3.04
N PHE A 21 -1.38 9.32 1.99
CA PHE A 21 -0.31 10.09 1.33
C PHE A 21 1.09 10.22 1.91
N CYS A 22 1.36 9.86 3.17
CA CYS A 22 2.70 10.08 3.76
C CYS A 22 3.40 8.78 4.21
N MET A 23 3.49 7.76 3.33
CA MET A 23 4.22 6.52 3.66
C MET A 23 5.50 6.25 2.85
N SER A 24 5.88 7.14 1.92
CA SER A 24 7.12 6.99 1.14
C SER A 24 8.43 7.22 1.94
N LEU A 25 8.35 7.61 3.21
CA LEU A 25 9.49 7.73 4.12
C LEU A 25 9.55 6.51 5.05
N LEU A 26 9.87 5.37 4.45
CA LEU A 26 9.94 4.06 5.09
C LEU A 26 11.38 3.80 5.56
N TYR A 27 11.72 4.29 6.75
CA TYR A 27 12.92 3.80 7.46
C TYR A 27 12.65 3.37 8.90
N VAL A 28 11.65 3.92 9.59
CA VAL A 28 11.11 3.31 10.81
C VAL A 28 9.63 3.68 10.96
N THR A 29 8.71 2.75 10.73
CA THR A 29 7.30 2.95 11.13
C THR A 29 7.15 2.50 12.57
N LEU A 30 7.09 3.46 13.49
CA LEU A 30 6.71 3.21 14.88
C LEU A 30 5.18 3.14 14.96
N CYS A 31 4.67 2.04 15.50
CA CYS A 31 3.24 1.89 15.74
C CYS A 31 2.94 2.19 17.22
N GLY A 32 2.19 3.27 17.47
CA GLY A 32 1.76 3.74 18.78
C GLY A 32 0.44 3.15 19.22
N ALA A 33 0.42 2.26 20.22
CA ALA A 33 -0.82 1.67 20.69
C ALA A 33 -1.59 2.61 21.64
N CYS A 34 -2.27 3.63 21.11
CA CYS A 34 -3.30 4.33 21.87
C CYS A 34 -4.60 3.53 21.76
N GLN A 35 -5.52 3.71 22.71
CA GLN A 35 -6.93 3.30 22.54
C GLN A 35 -7.61 3.92 21.29
N CYS A 36 -6.89 4.69 20.49
CA CYS A 36 -7.19 5.06 19.12
C CYS A 36 -6.52 4.07 18.15
N PHE A 37 -7.32 3.17 17.57
CA PHE A 37 -6.91 2.18 16.57
C PHE A 37 -6.10 2.80 15.43
N GLN A 38 -4.78 2.56 15.40
CA GLN A 38 -3.98 2.83 14.20
C GLN A 38 -4.37 1.80 13.14
N VAL A 39 -4.82 2.30 12.00
CA VAL A 39 -5.31 1.48 10.89
C VAL A 39 -4.55 1.87 9.64
N PHE A 40 -3.74 0.95 9.13
CA PHE A 40 -3.16 1.05 7.80
C PHE A 40 -4.17 0.48 6.79
N ALA A 41 -4.43 1.22 5.72
CA ALA A 41 -5.19 0.74 4.58
C ALA A 41 -4.86 1.59 3.35
N MET A 42 -4.94 0.97 2.18
CA MET A 42 -4.78 1.59 0.87
C MET A 42 -6.06 1.36 0.05
N PRO A 43 -7.14 2.14 0.30
CA PRO A 43 -8.45 1.94 -0.32
C PRO A 43 -8.59 2.62 -1.70
N GLU A 44 -7.49 2.95 -2.37
CA GLU A 44 -7.47 3.71 -3.61
C GLU A 44 -8.29 3.07 -4.75
N THR A 45 -8.38 1.73 -4.78
CA THR A 45 -9.19 1.00 -5.77
C THR A 45 -10.68 1.30 -5.67
N ALA A 46 -11.17 1.65 -4.48
CA ALA A 46 -12.55 2.10 -4.27
C ALA A 46 -12.79 3.55 -4.75
N LEU A 47 -11.72 4.33 -4.96
CA LEU A 47 -11.76 5.71 -5.46
C LEU A 47 -11.51 5.83 -6.97
N GLY A 48 -11.31 4.72 -7.69
CA GLY A 48 -10.92 4.76 -9.10
C GLY A 48 -9.44 5.12 -9.31
N LEU A 49 -8.59 4.92 -8.30
CA LEU A 49 -7.13 5.01 -8.37
C LEU A 49 -6.54 3.64 -7.99
N PHE A 50 -5.23 3.54 -7.82
CA PHE A 50 -4.56 2.35 -7.27
C PHE A 50 -3.61 2.79 -6.15
N PRO A 51 -3.16 1.88 -5.26
CA PRO A 51 -2.14 2.21 -4.26
C PRO A 51 -0.86 2.76 -4.92
N ASP A 52 -0.66 4.07 -4.79
CA ASP A 52 0.42 4.85 -5.38
C ASP A 52 1.45 5.27 -4.32
N VAL A 53 2.32 6.26 -4.61
CA VAL A 53 3.31 6.81 -3.68
C VAL A 53 4.38 5.79 -3.22
N GLY A 54 4.72 4.85 -4.09
CA GLY A 54 5.62 3.74 -3.85
C GLY A 54 4.96 2.56 -3.14
N ALA A 55 3.63 2.54 -3.00
CA ALA A 55 2.92 1.43 -2.35
C ALA A 55 3.12 0.11 -3.07
N ALA A 56 3.18 0.10 -4.41
CA ALA A 56 3.44 -1.13 -5.13
C ALA A 56 4.82 -1.71 -4.78
N TYR A 57 5.83 -0.87 -4.53
CA TYR A 57 7.16 -1.31 -4.13
C TYR A 57 7.16 -2.03 -2.78
N PHE A 58 6.60 -1.42 -1.72
CA PHE A 58 6.66 -2.06 -0.39
C PHE A 58 5.63 -3.19 -0.25
N LEU A 59 4.45 -3.09 -0.87
CA LEU A 59 3.42 -4.14 -0.83
C LEU A 59 3.90 -5.40 -1.58
N SER A 60 4.56 -5.25 -2.72
CA SER A 60 5.09 -6.39 -3.50
C SER A 60 6.16 -7.22 -2.78
N ARG A 61 6.71 -6.70 -1.68
CA ARG A 61 7.74 -7.36 -0.84
C ARG A 61 7.17 -8.02 0.40
N LEU A 62 5.86 -7.88 0.64
CA LEU A 62 5.20 -8.59 1.73
C LEU A 62 5.16 -10.10 1.46
N PRO A 63 5.04 -10.94 2.51
CA PRO A 63 5.04 -12.38 2.36
C PRO A 63 3.98 -12.88 1.37
N GLY A 64 4.39 -13.79 0.48
CA GLY A 64 3.50 -14.41 -0.50
C GLY A 64 2.74 -13.41 -1.37
N PHE A 65 1.41 -13.50 -1.34
CA PHE A 65 0.49 -12.62 -2.07
C PHE A 65 -0.30 -11.68 -1.14
N PHE A 66 0.25 -11.41 0.05
CA PHE A 66 -0.41 -10.54 1.04
C PHE A 66 -0.49 -9.08 0.55
N GLY A 67 0.52 -8.60 -0.17
CA GLY A 67 0.51 -7.27 -0.78
C GLY A 67 -0.61 -7.07 -1.80
N GLU A 68 -0.86 -8.07 -2.65
CA GLU A 68 -1.98 -8.07 -3.59
C GLU A 68 -3.31 -7.96 -2.86
N TYR A 69 -3.51 -8.78 -1.82
CA TYR A 69 -4.72 -8.72 -1.01
C TYR A 69 -4.94 -7.32 -0.42
N VAL A 70 -3.95 -6.80 0.32
CA VAL A 70 -4.07 -5.51 1.02
C VAL A 70 -4.33 -4.36 0.05
N GLY A 71 -3.60 -4.29 -1.06
CA GLY A 71 -3.72 -3.20 -2.00
C GLY A 71 -4.93 -3.29 -2.93
N LEU A 72 -5.42 -4.49 -3.26
CA LEU A 72 -6.64 -4.63 -4.07
C LEU A 72 -7.91 -4.37 -3.27
N THR A 73 -7.97 -4.86 -2.03
CA THR A 73 -9.18 -4.80 -1.21
C THR A 73 -9.23 -3.56 -0.31
N GLY A 74 -8.12 -2.84 -0.14
CA GLY A 74 -8.01 -1.77 0.86
C GLY A 74 -8.19 -2.28 2.29
N ALA A 75 -7.73 -3.51 2.57
CA ALA A 75 -7.88 -4.13 3.88
C ALA A 75 -7.23 -3.27 4.97
N ARG A 76 -7.92 -3.21 6.12
CA ARG A 76 -7.48 -2.46 7.30
C ARG A 76 -6.60 -3.35 8.17
N LEU A 77 -5.35 -2.96 8.34
CA LEU A 77 -4.39 -3.64 9.19
C LEU A 77 -4.15 -2.83 10.46
N ASN A 78 -4.15 -3.51 11.60
CA ASN A 78 -3.74 -2.91 12.88
C ASN A 78 -2.22 -3.02 13.08
N GLY A 79 -1.70 -2.40 14.15
CA GLY A 79 -0.27 -2.41 14.47
C GLY A 79 0.37 -3.79 14.60
N ALA A 80 -0.33 -4.75 15.19
CA ALA A 80 0.17 -6.12 15.34
C ALA A 80 0.29 -6.81 13.99
N GLU A 81 -0.70 -6.62 13.11
CA GLU A 81 -0.71 -7.15 11.75
C GLU A 81 0.38 -6.52 10.88
N MET A 82 0.58 -5.20 11.00
CA MET A 82 1.65 -4.49 10.30
C MET A 82 3.03 -5.00 10.70
N LEU A 83 3.26 -5.27 11.99
CA LEU A 83 4.52 -5.85 12.46
C LEU A 83 4.68 -7.28 11.90
N ALA A 84 3.64 -8.11 12.01
CA ALA A 84 3.66 -9.50 11.59
C ALA A 84 3.92 -9.68 10.08
N CYS A 85 3.36 -8.80 9.24
CA CYS A 85 3.57 -8.85 7.79
C CYS A 85 4.83 -8.11 7.32
N GLY A 86 5.54 -7.40 8.21
CA GLY A 86 6.77 -6.67 7.89
C GLY A 86 6.54 -5.27 7.31
N LEU A 87 5.34 -4.70 7.44
CA LEU A 87 5.06 -3.29 7.12
C LEU A 87 5.59 -2.34 8.21
N ALA A 88 5.56 -2.78 9.47
CA ALA A 88 6.18 -2.07 10.59
C ALA A 88 7.44 -2.80 11.04
N THR A 89 8.45 -2.04 11.49
CA THR A 89 9.69 -2.61 12.01
C THR A 89 9.63 -2.84 13.51
N HIS A 90 8.90 -1.98 14.23
CA HIS A 90 8.78 -2.01 15.68
C HIS A 90 7.35 -1.66 16.08
N PHE A 91 6.94 -2.16 17.25
CA PHE A 91 5.67 -1.83 17.87
C PHE A 91 5.93 -1.25 19.27
N VAL A 92 5.40 -0.07 19.56
CA VAL A 92 5.62 0.63 20.83
C VAL A 92 4.26 1.03 21.41
N PRO A 93 3.90 0.60 22.63
CA PRO A 93 2.66 1.05 23.24
C PRO A 93 2.60 2.58 23.31
N SER A 94 1.44 3.21 23.09
CA SER A 94 1.40 4.68 23.07
C SER A 94 1.80 5.28 24.41
N SER A 95 1.54 4.57 25.52
CA SER A 95 1.98 4.97 26.86
C SER A 95 3.50 5.12 26.98
N LYS A 96 4.27 4.52 26.07
CA LYS A 96 5.73 4.59 26.00
C LYS A 96 6.24 5.52 24.90
N LEU A 97 5.39 6.03 24.01
CA LEU A 97 5.84 6.82 22.87
C LEU A 97 6.47 8.16 23.27
N SER A 98 5.89 8.89 24.23
CA SER A 98 6.49 10.14 24.71
C SER A 98 7.86 9.90 25.35
N LEU A 99 8.03 8.78 26.08
CA LEU A 99 9.31 8.40 26.67
C LEU A 99 10.34 8.02 25.60
N LEU A 100 9.92 7.31 24.55
CA LEU A 100 10.76 6.99 23.40
C LEU A 100 11.22 8.27 22.67
N GLU A 101 10.32 9.23 22.45
CA GLU A 101 10.66 10.51 21.83
C GLU A 101 11.70 11.28 22.66
N GLU A 102 11.51 11.37 23.98
CA GLU A 102 12.47 11.97 24.90
C GLU A 102 13.83 11.25 24.89
N ALA A 103 13.84 9.92 24.81
CA ALA A 103 15.06 9.13 24.75
C ALA A 103 15.82 9.35 23.44
N LEU A 104 15.12 9.40 22.31
CA LEU A 104 15.69 9.66 21.00
C LEU A 104 16.29 11.07 20.89
N CYS A 105 15.67 12.08 21.50
CA CYS A 105 16.21 13.43 21.57
C CYS A 105 17.55 13.53 22.32
N LYS A 106 17.87 12.55 23.18
CA LYS A 106 19.14 12.49 23.94
C LYS A 106 20.25 11.74 23.20
N VAL A 107 19.95 11.13 22.05
CA VAL A 107 20.95 10.40 21.26
C VAL A 107 21.82 11.41 20.50
N GLU A 108 23.07 11.57 20.91
CA GLU A 108 24.03 12.50 20.32
C GLU A 108 24.76 11.94 19.07
N THR A 109 24.39 10.75 18.60
CA THR A 109 25.02 10.05 17.48
C THR A 109 24.05 9.83 16.32
N SER A 110 24.56 9.92 15.10
CA SER A 110 23.83 9.53 13.88
C SER A 110 23.98 8.05 13.53
N ASP A 111 24.62 7.24 14.40
CA ASP A 111 24.77 5.80 14.17
C ASP A 111 23.39 5.09 14.19
N PRO A 112 22.97 4.45 13.07
CA PRO A 112 21.69 3.74 13.01
C PRO A 112 21.54 2.63 14.05
N ASN A 113 22.65 1.99 14.46
CA ASN A 113 22.60 0.91 15.45
C ASN A 113 22.26 1.46 16.84
N ALA A 114 22.85 2.58 17.23
CA ALA A 114 22.54 3.26 18.49
C ALA A 114 21.07 3.71 18.52
N VAL A 115 20.58 4.30 17.43
CA VAL A 115 19.17 4.70 17.32
C VAL A 115 18.24 3.47 17.40
N SER A 116 18.58 2.38 16.71
CA SER A 116 17.80 1.14 16.75
C SER A 116 17.79 0.52 18.15
N ALA A 117 18.89 0.60 18.91
CA ALA A 117 18.96 0.09 20.27
C ALA A 117 18.00 0.83 21.21
N VAL A 118 17.91 2.16 21.09
CA VAL A 118 16.93 2.95 21.85
C VAL A 118 15.50 2.55 21.48
N ILE A 119 15.18 2.43 20.20
CA ILE A 119 13.82 2.03 19.78
C ILE A 119 13.46 0.64 20.33
N ASN A 120 14.41 -0.30 20.31
CA ASN A 120 14.22 -1.66 20.83
C ASN A 120 13.88 -1.69 22.32
N GLU A 121 14.44 -0.76 23.13
CA GLU A 121 14.17 -0.68 24.57
C GLU A 121 12.69 -0.40 24.88
N TYR A 122 12.02 0.41 24.04
CA TYR A 122 10.62 0.77 24.20
C TYR A 122 9.67 -0.15 23.41
N SER A 123 10.21 -1.01 22.56
CA SER A 123 9.44 -1.90 21.69
C SER A 123 8.90 -3.11 22.44
N GLU A 124 7.72 -3.57 22.04
CA GLU A 124 7.05 -4.75 22.59
C GLU A 124 6.55 -5.66 21.47
N GLN A 125 6.33 -6.93 21.80
CA GLN A 125 5.67 -7.88 20.91
C GLN A 125 4.15 -7.79 21.11
N PRO A 126 3.39 -7.29 20.12
CA PRO A 126 1.95 -7.18 20.24
C PRO A 126 1.28 -8.54 20.11
N PHE A 127 0.14 -8.71 20.79
CA PHE A 127 -0.71 -9.88 20.62
C PHE A 127 -1.49 -9.80 19.29
N ILE A 128 -1.37 -10.83 18.46
CA ILE A 128 -2.18 -10.99 17.25
C ILE A 128 -3.46 -11.72 17.62
N LYS A 129 -4.62 -11.14 17.30
CA LYS A 129 -5.92 -11.75 17.56
C LYS A 129 -6.11 -13.00 16.69
N ASP A 130 -6.75 -14.03 17.22
CA ASP A 130 -7.02 -15.29 16.49
C ASP A 130 -7.75 -15.09 15.15
N ASN A 131 -8.63 -14.08 15.07
CA ASN A 131 -9.38 -13.74 13.86
C ASN A 131 -8.66 -12.73 12.94
N SER A 132 -7.39 -12.43 13.20
CA SER A 132 -6.57 -11.53 12.40
C SER A 132 -6.50 -11.95 10.94
N ILE A 133 -6.42 -10.96 10.06
CA ILE A 133 -6.20 -11.15 8.62
C ILE A 133 -4.88 -11.89 8.38
N TYR A 134 -3.87 -11.67 9.23
CA TYR A 134 -2.58 -12.32 9.09
C TYR A 134 -2.67 -13.86 9.17
N HIS A 135 -3.58 -14.40 9.99
CA HIS A 135 -3.82 -15.85 10.08
C HIS A 135 -4.52 -16.43 8.85
N ARG A 136 -4.94 -15.60 7.89
CA ARG A 136 -5.60 -16.02 6.64
C ARG A 136 -4.62 -16.17 5.48
N MET A 137 -3.31 -16.15 5.76
CA MET A 137 -2.23 -16.19 4.77
C MET A 137 -2.37 -17.33 3.75
N ASP A 138 -2.76 -18.54 4.18
CA ASP A 138 -2.91 -19.68 3.27
C ASP A 138 -4.03 -19.45 2.24
N ALA A 139 -5.19 -18.96 2.69
CA ALA A 139 -6.31 -18.62 1.80
C ALA A 139 -5.94 -17.45 0.87
N ILE A 140 -5.25 -16.44 1.40
CA ILE A 140 -4.74 -15.30 0.63
C ILE A 140 -3.80 -15.79 -0.47
N ASN A 141 -2.79 -16.59 -0.13
CA ASN A 141 -1.82 -17.12 -1.08
C ASN A 141 -2.49 -18.01 -2.14
N LYS A 142 -3.45 -18.84 -1.73
CA LYS A 142 -4.21 -19.70 -2.64
C LYS A 142 -5.03 -18.89 -3.66
N CYS A 143 -5.68 -17.82 -3.22
CA CYS A 143 -6.60 -17.05 -4.06
C CYS A 143 -5.91 -15.94 -4.86
N PHE A 144 -5.02 -15.16 -4.23
CA PHE A 144 -4.36 -14.00 -4.84
C PHE A 144 -3.14 -14.35 -5.69
N SER A 145 -2.74 -15.63 -5.74
CA SER A 145 -1.74 -16.14 -6.68
C SER A 145 -2.23 -16.26 -8.13
N ARG A 146 -3.54 -16.14 -8.37
CA ARG A 146 -4.14 -16.30 -9.72
C ARG A 146 -3.73 -15.17 -10.67
N LYS A 147 -3.51 -15.49 -11.94
CA LYS A 147 -2.91 -14.56 -12.92
C LYS A 147 -3.77 -13.31 -13.22
N SER A 148 -5.09 -13.41 -13.16
CA SER A 148 -6.02 -12.32 -13.47
C SER A 148 -6.98 -12.01 -12.31
N MET A 149 -7.61 -10.84 -12.34
CA MET A 149 -8.61 -10.45 -11.33
C MET A 149 -9.82 -11.37 -11.33
N GLU A 150 -10.27 -11.79 -12.51
CA GLU A 150 -11.35 -12.76 -12.69
C GLU A 150 -10.99 -14.09 -12.04
N GLY A 151 -9.73 -14.54 -12.22
CA GLY A 151 -9.21 -15.74 -11.58
C GLY A 151 -9.16 -15.63 -10.05
N ILE A 152 -8.78 -14.46 -9.52
CA ILE A 152 -8.76 -14.20 -8.07
C ILE A 152 -10.18 -14.27 -7.50
N ILE A 153 -11.15 -13.57 -8.12
CA ILE A 153 -12.54 -13.57 -7.67
C ILE A 153 -13.13 -14.97 -7.74
N SER A 154 -12.92 -15.70 -8.84
CA SER A 154 -13.39 -17.08 -8.98
C SER A 154 -12.78 -18.00 -7.91
N ALA A 155 -11.49 -17.85 -7.60
CA ALA A 155 -10.84 -18.62 -6.54
C ALA A 155 -11.43 -18.34 -5.15
N LEU A 156 -11.72 -17.07 -4.84
CA LEU A 156 -12.39 -16.68 -3.60
C LEU A 156 -13.81 -17.25 -3.51
N GLU A 157 -14.58 -17.18 -4.60
CA GLU A 157 -15.94 -17.74 -4.64
C GLU A 157 -15.94 -19.26 -4.45
N MET A 158 -15.00 -19.99 -5.06
CA MET A 158 -14.83 -21.42 -4.84
C MET A 158 -14.44 -21.74 -3.38
N GLU A 159 -13.56 -20.94 -2.77
CA GLU A 159 -13.19 -21.11 -1.37
C GLU A 159 -14.40 -20.91 -0.44
N ALA A 160 -15.25 -19.91 -0.74
CA ALA A 160 -16.47 -19.65 0.02
C ALA A 160 -17.50 -20.81 -0.04
N MET A 161 -17.50 -21.60 -1.11
CA MET A 161 -18.37 -22.78 -1.23
C MET A 161 -17.91 -23.94 -0.32
N GLY A 162 -16.61 -24.07 -0.08
CA GLY A 162 -16.05 -25.15 0.74
C GLY A 162 -16.23 -24.93 2.24
N LYS A 163 -16.22 -23.67 2.68
CA LYS A 163 -16.44 -23.28 4.08
C LYS A 163 -17.06 -21.89 4.12
N ALA A 164 -18.24 -21.76 4.74
CA ALA A 164 -18.85 -20.46 4.97
C ALA A 164 -17.93 -19.60 5.86
N ASP A 165 -17.35 -18.56 5.26
CA ASP A 165 -16.45 -17.64 5.93
C ASP A 165 -16.78 -16.21 5.53
N HIS A 166 -17.23 -15.43 6.51
CA HIS A 166 -17.67 -14.05 6.34
C HIS A 166 -16.60 -13.18 5.65
N TRP A 167 -15.33 -13.38 6.00
CA TRP A 167 -14.23 -12.61 5.43
C TRP A 167 -14.09 -12.81 3.92
N ILE A 168 -14.31 -14.03 3.42
CA ILE A 168 -14.23 -14.32 1.99
C ILE A 168 -15.36 -13.59 1.26
N SER A 169 -16.59 -13.70 1.79
CA SER A 169 -17.76 -13.02 1.22
C SER A 169 -17.59 -11.49 1.20
N GLU A 170 -17.10 -10.89 2.28
CA GLU A 170 -16.79 -9.46 2.33
C GLU A 170 -15.69 -9.06 1.34
N THR A 171 -14.65 -9.87 1.22
CA THR A 171 -13.55 -9.64 0.27
C THR A 171 -14.06 -9.63 -1.16
N VAL A 172 -14.87 -10.62 -1.54
CA VAL A 172 -15.48 -10.68 -2.89
C VAL A 172 -16.38 -9.46 -3.13
N GLN A 173 -17.22 -9.09 -2.16
CA GLN A 173 -18.08 -7.91 -2.29
C GLN A 173 -17.28 -6.61 -2.44
N THR A 174 -16.16 -6.50 -1.73
CA THR A 174 -15.27 -5.34 -1.78
C THR A 174 -14.64 -5.22 -3.16
N LEU A 175 -14.09 -6.31 -3.69
CA LEU A 175 -13.53 -6.34 -5.04
C LEU A 175 -14.59 -6.03 -6.12
N LYS A 176 -15.82 -6.56 -5.98
CA LYS A 176 -16.91 -6.27 -6.94
C LYS A 176 -17.40 -4.82 -6.92
N LYS A 177 -17.18 -4.09 -5.83
CA LYS A 177 -17.57 -2.67 -5.69
C LYS A 177 -16.47 -1.70 -6.13
N ALA A 178 -15.22 -2.14 -6.20
CA ALA A 178 -14.09 -1.31 -6.64
C ALA A 178 -14.08 -1.11 -8.16
N SER A 179 -13.32 -0.12 -8.64
CA SER A 179 -13.18 0.13 -10.08
C SER A 179 -12.51 -1.09 -10.76
N PRO A 180 -13.13 -1.68 -11.81
CA PRO A 180 -12.50 -2.75 -12.58
C PRO A 180 -11.16 -2.35 -13.18
N THR A 181 -11.07 -1.10 -13.65
CA THR A 181 -9.84 -0.50 -14.22
C THR A 181 -8.73 -0.47 -13.17
N SER A 182 -9.01 0.10 -12.00
CA SER A 182 -8.07 0.19 -10.88
C SER A 182 -7.55 -1.17 -10.43
N LEU A 183 -8.44 -2.17 -10.33
CA LEU A 183 -8.07 -3.51 -9.90
C LEU A 183 -7.09 -4.17 -10.87
N LYS A 184 -7.36 -4.10 -12.18
CA LYS A 184 -6.47 -4.69 -13.20
C LYS A 184 -5.13 -3.96 -13.28
N ILE A 185 -5.14 -2.62 -13.22
CA ILE A 185 -3.92 -1.81 -13.19
C ILE A 185 -3.05 -2.22 -11.99
N PHE A 186 -3.62 -2.26 -10.78
CA PHE A 186 -2.84 -2.55 -9.58
C PHE A 186 -2.30 -3.97 -9.56
N LEU A 187 -3.11 -4.96 -9.94
CA LEU A 187 -2.68 -6.37 -9.98
C LEU A 187 -1.47 -6.55 -10.91
N ARG A 188 -1.47 -5.90 -12.07
CA ARG A 188 -0.32 -5.91 -12.97
C ARG A 188 0.87 -5.20 -12.34
N LEU A 189 0.66 -3.97 -11.87
CA LEU A 189 1.73 -3.12 -11.34
C LEU A 189 2.47 -3.79 -10.19
N ILE A 190 1.76 -4.27 -9.16
CA ILE A 190 2.37 -4.90 -7.98
C ILE A 190 3.21 -6.14 -8.35
N ARG A 191 2.85 -6.84 -9.42
CA ARG A 191 3.59 -8.02 -9.89
C ARG A 191 4.83 -7.65 -10.70
N GLU A 192 4.72 -6.63 -11.55
CA GLU A 192 5.83 -6.13 -12.36
C GLU A 192 6.94 -5.54 -11.47
N VAL A 193 6.57 -4.81 -10.41
CA VAL A 193 7.53 -4.13 -9.52
C VAL A 193 8.23 -5.04 -8.51
N ARG A 194 7.85 -6.33 -8.39
CA ARG A 194 8.52 -7.30 -7.50
C ARG A 194 10.02 -7.42 -7.80
N LEU A 195 10.40 -7.18 -9.05
CA LEU A 195 11.78 -7.31 -9.55
C LEU A 195 12.49 -5.96 -9.73
N LEU A 196 11.84 -4.85 -9.36
CA LEU A 196 12.34 -3.49 -9.62
C LEU A 196 12.79 -2.80 -8.33
N GLY A 197 13.76 -1.89 -8.44
CA GLY A 197 14.10 -0.92 -7.40
C GLY A 197 13.04 0.17 -7.24
N ILE A 198 13.07 0.94 -6.15
CA ILE A 198 12.05 1.96 -5.86
C ILE A 198 11.99 3.04 -6.94
N GLY A 199 13.12 3.37 -7.55
CA GLY A 199 13.20 4.41 -8.58
C GLY A 199 12.31 4.07 -9.79
N PRO A 200 12.58 2.96 -10.49
CA PRO A 200 11.72 2.50 -11.58
C PRO A 200 10.25 2.30 -11.18
N CYS A 201 9.97 1.88 -9.93
CA CYS A 201 8.60 1.76 -9.44
C CYS A 201 7.88 3.11 -9.42
N LEU A 202 8.52 4.15 -8.87
CA LEU A 202 7.96 5.51 -8.83
C LEU A 202 7.72 6.07 -10.23
N VAL A 203 8.59 5.76 -11.18
CA VAL A 203 8.41 6.16 -12.59
C VAL A 203 7.19 5.48 -13.21
N LEU A 204 7.01 4.17 -12.98
CA LEU A 204 5.84 3.44 -13.46
C LEU A 204 4.54 3.95 -12.81
N GLU A 205 4.52 4.09 -11.49
CA GLU A 205 3.34 4.60 -10.77
C GLU A 205 2.96 6.01 -11.26
N TYR A 206 3.94 6.91 -11.38
CA TYR A 206 3.71 8.26 -11.90
C TYR A 206 3.08 8.23 -13.29
N ARG A 207 3.63 7.43 -14.21
CA ARG A 207 3.11 7.28 -15.57
C ARG A 207 1.64 6.84 -15.59
N ILE A 208 1.29 5.85 -14.76
CA ILE A 208 -0.09 5.34 -14.66
C ILE A 208 -1.00 6.44 -14.10
N VAL A 209 -0.56 7.16 -13.06
CA VAL A 209 -1.32 8.29 -12.49
C VAL A 209 -1.59 9.36 -13.53
N CYS A 210 -0.59 9.74 -14.34
CA CYS A 210 -0.78 10.70 -15.44
C CYS A 210 -1.87 10.26 -16.42
N HIS A 211 -1.85 8.99 -16.85
CA HIS A 211 -2.89 8.46 -17.74
C HIS A 211 -4.28 8.45 -17.09
N ILE A 212 -4.37 8.13 -15.81
CA ILE A 212 -5.63 8.20 -15.04
C ILE A 212 -6.14 9.64 -14.97
N LEU A 213 -5.27 10.61 -14.66
CA LEU A 213 -5.66 12.02 -14.53
C LEU A 213 -6.04 12.69 -15.86
N LYS A 214 -5.39 12.31 -16.96
CA LYS A 214 -5.85 12.69 -18.31
C LYS A 214 -7.27 12.17 -18.58
N GLY A 215 -7.57 10.98 -18.04
CA GLY A 215 -8.88 10.37 -18.14
C GLY A 215 -9.31 10.08 -19.57
N HIS A 216 -8.36 9.83 -20.48
CA HIS A 216 -8.66 9.49 -21.88
C HIS A 216 -9.27 8.09 -22.02
N TYR A 217 -8.89 7.18 -21.12
CA TYR A 217 -9.30 5.77 -21.16
C TYR A 217 -10.46 5.44 -20.21
N SER A 218 -10.52 6.11 -19.05
CA SER A 218 -11.59 5.98 -18.07
C SER A 218 -11.72 7.26 -17.25
N LYS A 219 -12.93 7.53 -16.74
CA LYS A 219 -13.21 8.63 -15.81
C LYS A 219 -13.39 8.15 -14.36
N ASP A 220 -13.04 6.89 -14.06
CA ASP A 220 -13.25 6.26 -12.76
C ASP A 220 -12.68 7.08 -11.59
N PHE A 221 -11.50 7.68 -11.71
CA PHE A 221 -10.96 8.51 -10.62
C PHE A 221 -11.86 9.71 -10.25
N PHE A 222 -12.38 10.40 -11.26
CA PHE A 222 -13.29 11.53 -11.07
C PHE A 222 -14.63 11.07 -10.50
N GLU A 223 -15.15 9.95 -11.01
CA GLU A 223 -16.40 9.35 -10.51
C GLU A 223 -16.26 8.84 -9.07
N GLY A 224 -15.14 8.22 -8.73
CA GLY A 224 -14.85 7.77 -7.36
C GLY A 224 -14.72 8.95 -6.40
N CYS A 225 -14.05 10.03 -6.83
CA CYS A 225 -14.00 11.28 -6.05
C CYS A 225 -15.40 11.88 -5.86
N ARG A 226 -16.23 11.90 -6.91
CA ARG A 226 -17.62 12.34 -6.82
C ARG A 226 -18.38 11.49 -5.78
N ALA A 227 -18.40 10.18 -5.94
CA ALA A 227 -19.17 9.26 -5.11
C ALA A 227 -18.76 9.24 -3.63
N ILE A 228 -17.45 9.36 -3.35
CA ILE A 228 -16.91 9.19 -1.99
C ILE A 228 -16.70 10.52 -1.26
N LEU A 229 -16.21 11.55 -1.96
CA LEU A 229 -15.76 12.80 -1.33
C LEU A 229 -16.73 13.97 -1.53
N ILE A 230 -17.35 14.07 -2.71
CA ILE A 230 -18.21 15.20 -3.07
C ILE A 230 -19.66 14.91 -2.67
N ASP A 231 -20.31 13.99 -3.39
CA ASP A 231 -21.73 13.64 -3.20
C ASP A 231 -21.92 12.69 -2.02
N LYS A 232 -20.89 11.91 -1.68
CA LYS A 232 -20.87 10.95 -0.55
C LYS A 232 -21.98 9.91 -0.62
N ASP A 233 -22.46 9.60 -1.82
CA ASP A 233 -23.47 8.56 -2.07
C ASP A 233 -22.91 7.12 -1.92
N ARG A 234 -21.58 6.97 -1.97
CA ARG A 234 -20.87 5.69 -1.94
C ARG A 234 -21.35 4.71 -3.02
N ASN A 235 -21.82 5.23 -4.15
CA ASN A 235 -22.34 4.47 -5.27
C ASN A 235 -21.72 4.93 -6.60
N PRO A 236 -20.40 4.70 -6.78
CA PRO A 236 -19.70 5.06 -8.01
C PRO A 236 -20.20 4.25 -9.20
N LYS A 237 -20.32 4.91 -10.35
CA LYS A 237 -20.72 4.33 -11.63
C LYS A 237 -19.51 4.15 -12.52
N TRP A 238 -18.79 3.04 -12.31
CA TRP A 238 -17.56 2.74 -13.03
C TRP A 238 -17.79 2.56 -14.53
N GLU A 239 -16.85 3.08 -15.32
CA GLU A 239 -16.79 2.93 -16.77
C GLU A 239 -15.36 2.53 -17.19
N PRO A 240 -15.16 1.27 -17.62
CA PRO A 240 -16.15 0.19 -17.75
C PRO A 240 -16.62 -0.39 -16.41
N SER A 241 -17.86 -0.90 -16.38
CA SER A 241 -18.52 -1.37 -15.15
C SER A 241 -18.19 -2.81 -14.73
N LYS A 242 -17.49 -3.57 -15.58
CA LYS A 242 -17.15 -4.97 -15.34
C LYS A 242 -15.73 -5.30 -15.79
N LEU A 243 -15.11 -6.29 -15.15
CA LEU A 243 -13.74 -6.73 -15.44
C LEU A 243 -13.61 -7.30 -16.86
N GLU A 244 -14.63 -8.02 -17.33
CA GLU A 244 -14.62 -8.71 -18.64
C GLU A 244 -14.65 -7.73 -19.82
N LEU A 245 -14.99 -6.46 -19.58
CA LEU A 245 -15.01 -5.41 -20.59
C LEU A 245 -13.63 -4.77 -20.81
N LEU A 246 -12.64 -5.10 -19.98
CA LEU A 246 -11.27 -4.63 -20.09
C LEU A 246 -10.38 -5.72 -20.64
N SER A 247 -9.80 -5.51 -21.82
CA SER A 247 -8.75 -6.36 -22.34
C SER A 247 -7.40 -6.03 -21.70
N ASP A 248 -6.42 -6.94 -21.80
CA ASP A 248 -5.05 -6.65 -21.38
C ASP A 248 -4.46 -5.45 -22.13
N SER A 249 -4.84 -5.28 -23.42
CA SER A 249 -4.41 -4.15 -24.24
C SER A 249 -4.97 -2.81 -23.79
N ASP A 250 -6.15 -2.79 -23.15
CA ASP A 250 -6.69 -1.56 -22.55
C ASP A 250 -5.89 -1.17 -21.30
N VAL A 251 -5.47 -2.17 -20.51
CA VAL A 251 -4.60 -1.96 -19.34
C VAL A 251 -3.19 -1.52 -19.77
N ASP A 252 -2.64 -2.09 -20.85
CA ASP A 252 -1.33 -1.73 -21.42
C ASP A 252 -1.17 -0.23 -21.70
N ARG A 253 -2.26 0.43 -22.11
CA ARG A 253 -2.23 1.87 -22.41
C ARG A 253 -1.81 2.71 -21.21
N TYR A 254 -2.19 2.32 -19.98
CA TYR A 254 -1.78 3.03 -18.76
C TYR A 254 -0.29 2.90 -18.43
N PHE A 255 0.39 1.89 -18.99
CA PHE A 255 1.83 1.66 -18.80
C PHE A 255 2.66 2.23 -19.96
N SER A 256 2.00 2.76 -21.00
CA SER A 256 2.66 3.34 -22.16
C SER A 256 3.36 4.66 -21.80
N LYS A 257 4.54 4.90 -22.38
CA LYS A 257 5.30 6.13 -22.15
C LYS A 257 4.46 7.37 -22.40
N LEU A 258 4.67 8.39 -21.58
CA LEU A 258 4.07 9.70 -21.82
C LEU A 258 4.79 10.35 -23.03
N HIS A 259 4.02 10.62 -24.08
CA HIS A 259 4.49 11.25 -25.31
C HIS A 259 3.60 12.45 -25.62
N ASP A 260 3.69 13.47 -24.77
CA ASP A 260 2.85 14.67 -24.83
C ASP A 260 3.68 15.89 -24.43
N GLU A 261 3.35 17.07 -24.95
CA GLU A 261 4.10 18.31 -24.67
C GLU A 261 3.96 18.76 -23.20
N GLU A 262 2.85 18.39 -22.55
CA GLU A 262 2.57 18.78 -21.16
C GLU A 262 2.96 17.71 -20.12
N TRP A 263 3.13 16.45 -20.54
CA TRP A 263 3.35 15.34 -19.62
C TRP A 263 4.53 14.48 -20.08
N GLU A 264 5.59 14.49 -19.27
CA GLU A 264 6.78 13.66 -19.45
C GLU A 264 6.89 12.64 -18.31
N ASP A 265 7.54 11.50 -18.59
CA ASP A 265 7.85 10.52 -17.54
C ASP A 265 8.70 11.16 -16.42
N LEU A 266 8.42 10.75 -15.17
CA LEU A 266 9.14 11.22 -13.98
C LEU A 266 10.66 11.06 -14.13
N GLN A 267 11.38 12.18 -14.05
CA GLN A 267 12.84 12.20 -14.00
C GLN A 267 13.29 12.28 -12.55
N LEU A 268 13.82 11.17 -12.02
CA LEU A 268 14.39 11.17 -10.67
C LEU A 268 15.73 11.91 -10.66
N PRO A 269 15.99 12.75 -9.64
CA PRO A 269 17.24 13.47 -9.55
C PRO A 269 18.40 12.50 -9.39
N LYS A 270 19.51 12.76 -10.10
CA LYS A 270 20.76 12.01 -9.91
C LYS A 270 21.23 12.21 -8.47
N ARG A 271 21.32 11.13 -7.71
CA ARG A 271 21.84 11.15 -6.35
C ARG A 271 23.31 10.76 -6.37
N PHE A 272 24.17 11.67 -5.95
CA PHE A 272 25.61 11.42 -5.75
C PHE A 272 25.85 11.07 -4.27
N ASN A 273 26.84 10.22 -3.98
CA ASN A 273 27.26 9.85 -2.62
C ASN A 273 26.21 9.11 -1.78
N LEU A 274 25.46 8.18 -2.38
CA LEU A 274 24.60 7.31 -1.60
C LEU A 274 25.42 6.21 -0.90
N PRO A 275 25.14 5.92 0.38
CA PRO A 275 25.73 4.76 1.03
C PRO A 275 25.28 3.48 0.33
N THR A 276 26.12 2.43 0.35
CA THR A 276 25.92 1.19 -0.41
C THR A 276 24.56 0.54 -0.19
N TYR A 277 24.02 0.60 1.03
CA TYR A 277 22.69 0.06 1.35
C TYR A 277 21.56 0.80 0.63
N ALA A 278 21.70 2.10 0.38
CA ALA A 278 20.70 2.90 -0.34
C ALA A 278 20.77 2.67 -1.86
N ILE A 279 21.96 2.37 -2.39
CA ILE A 279 22.15 2.01 -3.80
C ILE A 279 21.43 0.70 -4.13
N SER A 280 21.48 -0.30 -3.24
CA SER A 280 20.83 -1.60 -3.46
C SER A 280 19.31 -1.55 -3.60
N LYS A 281 18.67 -0.46 -3.16
CA LYS A 281 17.22 -0.29 -3.17
C LYS A 281 16.71 0.53 -4.38
N LEU A 282 17.60 1.28 -5.04
CA LEU A 282 17.28 2.13 -6.20
C LEU A 282 17.24 1.32 -7.49
#